data_AF-A0A2J7WTV8-F1
#
_entry.id   AF-A0A2J7WTV8-F1
#
_cell.length_a   1.000
_cell.length_b   1.000
_cell.length_c   1.000
_cell.angle_alpha   90.00
_cell.angle_beta   90.00
_cell.angle_gamma   90.00
#
_symmetry.space_group_name_H-M   'P 1'
#
loop_
_entity.id
_entity.type
_entity.pdbx_description
1 polymer ?
#
loop_
_entity_poly.entity_id
_entity_poly.type
_entity_poly.pdbx_seq_one_letter_code
_entity_poly.pdbx_strand_id
1 'polypeptide(L)'
;VQICSLGRRVASALVGQQTLGACRELVSASVVATLYGYRRYCASSSSAVQLILPEALKLLPLYALSLLKGAGLKDNVKPDDRAAWITQMGCLPCSRVGPLLYPRLLPLTRLLAEAGEHNATAPDGNTFEGLTLSSESLESGGVFLLEN
;
A
#
# COMPACT_ATOMS: atom_id res chain seq x y z
N VAL A 1 -8.60 5.24 -6.16
CA VAL A 1 -9.27 4.60 -7.32
C VAL A 1 -8.30 3.83 -8.22
N GLN A 2 -7.21 4.43 -8.71
CA GLN A 2 -6.26 3.76 -9.61
C GLN A 2 -5.62 2.48 -9.03
N ILE A 3 -5.26 2.46 -7.74
CA ILE A 3 -4.69 1.26 -7.13
C ILE A 3 -5.71 0.11 -7.02
N CYS A 4 -6.97 0.43 -6.74
CA CYS A 4 -8.07 -0.54 -6.67
C CYS A 4 -8.29 -1.22 -8.03
N SER A 5 -8.31 -0.44 -9.12
CA SER A 5 -8.43 -1.01 -10.47
C SER A 5 -7.19 -1.80 -10.88
N LEU A 6 -5.99 -1.37 -10.48
CA LEU A 6 -4.76 -2.13 -10.72
C LEU A 6 -4.77 -3.48 -9.99
N GLY A 7 -5.12 -3.49 -8.70
CA GLY A 7 -5.26 -4.72 -7.91
C GLY A 7 -6.29 -5.68 -8.50
N ARG A 8 -7.45 -5.17 -8.95
CA ARG A 8 -8.48 -5.99 -9.63
C ARG A 8 -8.01 -6.55 -10.97
N ARG A 9 -7.24 -5.79 -11.75
CA ARG A 9 -6.62 -6.28 -13.00
C ARG A 9 -5.65 -7.41 -12.71
N VAL A 10 -4.82 -7.28 -11.67
CA VAL A 10 -3.93 -8.35 -11.21
C VAL A 10 -4.72 -9.59 -10.81
N ALA A 11 -5.77 -9.43 -9.99
CA ALA A 11 -6.63 -10.54 -9.59
C ALA A 11 -7.26 -11.25 -10.81
N SER A 12 -7.77 -10.49 -11.79
CA SER A 12 -8.31 -11.06 -13.03
C SER A 12 -7.27 -11.79 -13.87
N ALA A 13 -6.03 -11.27 -13.94
CA ALA A 13 -4.95 -11.91 -14.68
C ALA A 13 -4.53 -13.24 -14.03
N LEU A 14 -4.50 -13.30 -12.70
CA LEU A 14 -4.23 -14.53 -11.95
C LEU A 14 -5.33 -15.58 -12.15
N VAL A 15 -6.60 -15.17 -12.14
CA VAL A 15 -7.73 -16.07 -12.45
C VAL A 15 -7.65 -16.58 -13.89
N GLY A 16 -7.22 -15.73 -14.82
CA GLY A 16 -6.94 -16.09 -16.21
C GLY A 16 -5.67 -16.91 -16.45
N GLN A 17 -5.07 -17.47 -15.39
CA GLN A 17 -3.88 -18.32 -15.43
C GLN A 17 -2.63 -17.63 -16.03
N GLN A 18 -2.53 -16.31 -15.95
CA GLN A 18 -1.27 -15.64 -16.30
C GLN A 18 -0.17 -16.00 -15.31
N THR A 19 1.08 -15.99 -15.79
CA THR A 19 2.24 -16.23 -14.94
C THR A 19 2.40 -15.10 -13.91
N LEU A 20 2.98 -15.43 -12.75
CA LEU A 20 3.30 -14.41 -11.74
C LEU A 20 4.22 -13.32 -12.30
N GLY A 21 5.16 -13.70 -13.18
CA GLY A 21 6.04 -12.75 -13.88
C GLY A 21 5.25 -11.75 -14.71
N ALA A 22 4.30 -12.21 -15.54
CA ALA A 22 3.46 -11.32 -16.35
C ALA A 22 2.62 -10.37 -15.48
N CYS A 23 2.09 -10.86 -14.35
CA CYS A 23 1.32 -10.03 -13.44
C CYS A 23 2.19 -8.99 -12.71
N ARG A 24 3.44 -9.33 -12.36
CA ARG A 24 4.42 -8.39 -11.78
C ARG A 24 4.78 -7.30 -12.79
N GLU A 25 5.05 -7.68 -14.04
CA GLU A 25 5.31 -6.73 -15.13
C GLU A 25 4.12 -5.79 -15.36
N LEU A 26 2.88 -6.31 -15.30
CA LEU A 26 1.67 -5.48 -15.40
C LEU A 26 1.64 -4.38 -14.32
N VAL A 27 2.00 -4.70 -13.07
CA VAL A 27 2.06 -3.72 -11.97
C VAL A 27 3.16 -2.70 -12.25
N SER A 28 4.37 -3.15 -12.53
CA SER A 28 5.54 -2.30 -12.80
C SER A 28 5.29 -1.35 -13.99
N ALA A 29 4.81 -1.89 -15.11
CA ALA A 29 4.52 -1.12 -16.32
C ALA A 29 3.43 -0.06 -16.07
N SER A 30 2.40 -0.38 -15.29
CA SER A 30 1.33 0.58 -14.96
C SER A 30 1.86 1.75 -14.13
N VAL A 31 2.76 1.50 -13.17
CA VAL A 31 3.38 2.56 -12.37
C VAL A 31 4.30 3.41 -13.24
N VAL A 32 5.19 2.77 -14.02
CA VAL A 32 6.12 3.45 -14.91
C VAL A 32 5.38 4.34 -15.90
N ALA A 33 4.31 3.85 -16.53
CA ALA A 33 3.50 4.64 -17.46
C ALA A 33 2.89 5.88 -16.79
N THR A 34 2.41 5.74 -15.54
CA THR A 34 1.82 6.85 -14.78
C THR A 34 2.87 7.91 -14.43
N LEU A 35 4.03 7.49 -13.92
CA LEU A 35 5.12 8.39 -13.55
C LEU A 35 5.74 9.07 -14.79
N TYR A 36 5.92 8.32 -15.87
CA TYR A 36 6.40 8.85 -17.14
C TYR A 36 5.44 9.89 -17.73
N GLY A 37 4.14 9.59 -17.73
CA GLY A 37 3.11 10.53 -18.17
C GLY A 37 3.15 11.83 -17.37
N TYR A 38 3.21 11.74 -16.03
CA TYR A 38 3.35 12.93 -15.18
C TYR A 38 4.60 13.73 -15.55
N ARG A 39 5.76 13.07 -15.70
CA ARG A 39 7.00 13.75 -16.07
C ARG A 39 6.89 14.46 -17.42
N ARG A 40 6.31 13.79 -18.42
CA ARG A 40 6.22 14.29 -19.80
C ARG A 40 5.29 15.49 -19.92
N TYR A 41 4.17 15.50 -19.20
CA TYR A 41 3.10 16.48 -19.38
C TYR A 41 3.01 17.53 -18.26
N CYS A 42 3.52 17.25 -17.06
CA CYS A 42 3.31 18.10 -15.88
C CYS A 42 4.60 18.56 -15.21
N ALA A 43 5.75 17.94 -15.49
CA ALA A 43 7.04 18.29 -14.88
C ALA A 43 8.18 18.42 -15.90
N SER A 44 7.86 18.79 -17.15
CA SER A 44 8.82 18.82 -18.27
C SER A 44 9.94 19.86 -18.07
N SER A 45 9.69 20.91 -17.30
CA SER A 45 10.68 21.95 -16.94
C SER A 45 11.53 21.60 -15.70
N SER A 46 11.26 20.47 -15.04
CA SER A 46 12.00 20.04 -13.86
C SER A 46 13.27 19.25 -14.22
N SER A 47 14.29 19.41 -13.38
CA SER A 47 15.56 18.67 -13.49
C SER A 47 15.33 17.17 -13.65
N ALA A 48 16.09 16.54 -14.56
CA ALA A 48 16.04 15.10 -14.80
C ALA A 48 16.57 14.25 -13.65
N VAL A 49 17.33 14.86 -12.73
CA VAL A 49 17.95 14.18 -11.60
C VAL A 49 16.98 13.98 -10.43
N GLN A 50 15.87 14.72 -10.40
CA GLN A 50 14.91 14.67 -9.30
C GLN A 50 13.57 14.07 -9.74
N LEU A 51 13.07 13.15 -8.94
CA LEU A 51 11.72 12.62 -9.07
C LEU A 51 10.75 13.57 -8.34
N ILE A 52 10.35 14.66 -9.00
CA ILE A 52 9.30 15.53 -8.48
C ILE A 52 7.96 14.83 -8.73
N LEU A 53 7.21 14.60 -7.66
CA LEU A 53 5.90 13.96 -7.70
C LEU A 53 4.88 14.84 -6.98
N PRO A 54 3.67 14.97 -7.52
CA PRO A 54 2.59 15.59 -6.79
C PRO A 54 2.21 14.67 -5.63
N GLU A 55 1.66 15.26 -4.57
CA GLU A 55 1.26 14.52 -3.37
C GLU A 55 0.33 13.34 -3.68
N ALA A 56 -0.55 13.49 -4.67
CA ALA A 56 -1.47 12.44 -5.10
C ALA A 56 -0.78 11.17 -5.65
N LEU A 57 0.46 11.28 -6.16
CA LEU A 57 1.18 10.15 -6.75
C LEU A 57 2.26 9.56 -5.85
N LYS A 58 2.60 10.21 -4.71
CA LYS A 58 3.67 9.74 -3.82
C LYS A 58 3.40 8.34 -3.25
N LEU A 59 2.13 8.00 -3.04
CA LEU A 59 1.72 6.70 -2.49
C LEU A 59 1.60 5.60 -3.55
N LEU A 60 1.57 5.95 -4.85
CA LEU A 60 1.35 4.96 -5.91
C LEU A 60 2.47 3.91 -5.97
N PRO A 61 3.77 4.27 -5.95
CA PRO A 61 4.85 3.28 -5.91
C PRO A 61 4.80 2.41 -4.66
N LEU A 62 4.43 2.99 -3.52
CA LEU A 62 4.32 2.28 -2.24
C LEU A 62 3.24 1.20 -2.29
N TYR A 63 2.05 1.54 -2.77
CA TYR A 63 0.97 0.56 -2.93
C TYR A 63 1.24 -0.48 -4.02
N ALA A 64 1.92 -0.10 -5.10
CA ALA A 64 2.34 -1.06 -6.11
C ALA A 64 3.37 -2.05 -5.57
N LEU A 65 4.31 -1.58 -4.76
CA LEU A 65 5.27 -2.44 -4.07
C LEU A 65 4.56 -3.41 -3.12
N SER A 66 3.54 -2.96 -2.38
CA SER A 66 2.80 -3.85 -1.50
C SER A 66 1.93 -4.87 -2.25
N LEU A 67 1.39 -4.53 -3.42
CA LEU A 67 0.79 -5.52 -4.34
C LEU A 67 1.79 -6.61 -4.73
N LEU A 68 3.02 -6.22 -5.11
CA LEU A 68 4.08 -7.15 -5.50
C LEU A 68 4.53 -8.06 -4.34
N LYS A 69 4.57 -7.51 -3.12
CA LYS A 69 4.89 -8.25 -1.89
C LYS A 69 3.72 -9.08 -1.34
N GLY A 70 2.50 -8.81 -1.78
CA GLY A 70 1.28 -9.43 -1.28
C GLY A 70 1.14 -10.91 -1.67
N ALA A 71 0.27 -11.63 -0.94
CA ALA A 71 -0.01 -13.05 -1.16
C ALA A 71 -0.41 -13.39 -2.61
N GLY A 72 -1.06 -12.43 -3.31
CA GLY A 72 -1.44 -12.57 -4.71
C GLY A 72 -0.28 -12.77 -5.68
N LEU A 73 0.86 -12.09 -5.46
CA LEU A 73 2.00 -12.07 -6.38
C LEU A 73 3.30 -12.63 -5.82
N LYS A 74 3.39 -12.87 -4.51
CA LYS A 74 4.56 -13.48 -3.87
C LYS A 74 4.74 -14.95 -4.29
N ASP A 75 6.00 -15.39 -4.40
CA ASP A 75 6.35 -16.79 -4.65
C ASP A 75 6.15 -17.66 -3.39
N ASN A 76 5.94 -18.96 -3.56
CA ASN A 76 5.86 -19.93 -2.46
C ASN A 76 4.80 -19.62 -1.37
N VAL A 77 3.66 -19.06 -1.78
CA VAL A 77 2.49 -18.83 -0.92
C VAL A 77 1.53 -20.02 -1.03
N LYS A 78 0.86 -20.38 0.07
CA LYS A 78 -0.14 -21.46 0.05
C LYS A 78 -1.24 -21.14 -0.98
N PRO A 79 -1.74 -22.13 -1.74
CA PRO A 79 -2.80 -21.90 -2.71
C PRO A 79 -4.03 -21.21 -2.13
N ASP A 80 -4.44 -21.61 -0.91
CA ASP A 80 -5.60 -21.03 -0.22
C ASP A 80 -5.40 -19.55 0.12
N ASP A 81 -4.22 -19.16 0.60
CA ASP A 81 -3.88 -17.77 0.91
C ASP A 81 -3.93 -16.91 -0.37
N ARG A 82 -3.45 -17.45 -1.50
CA ARG A 82 -3.53 -16.77 -2.80
C ARG A 82 -4.97 -16.63 -3.28
N ALA A 83 -5.77 -17.69 -3.16
CA ALA A 83 -7.19 -17.67 -3.53
C ALA A 83 -8.00 -16.69 -2.67
N ALA A 84 -7.71 -16.63 -1.36
CA ALA A 84 -8.31 -15.66 -0.44
C ALA A 84 -7.96 -14.22 -0.86
N TRP A 85 -6.69 -13.96 -1.18
CA TRP A 85 -6.25 -12.64 -1.66
C TRP A 85 -6.94 -12.23 -2.96
N ILE A 86 -7.03 -13.15 -3.93
CA ILE A 86 -7.70 -12.89 -5.23
C ILE A 86 -9.17 -12.54 -5.00
N THR A 87 -9.86 -13.32 -4.16
CA THR A 87 -11.26 -13.09 -3.81
C THR A 87 -11.44 -11.73 -3.14
N GLN A 88 -10.65 -11.44 -2.12
CA GLN A 88 -10.66 -10.16 -1.41
C GLN A 88 -10.46 -8.99 -2.39
N MET A 89 -9.42 -9.03 -3.23
CA MET A 89 -9.15 -7.96 -4.17
C MET A 89 -10.28 -7.75 -5.20
N GLY A 90 -10.99 -8.82 -5.56
CA GLY A 90 -12.14 -8.77 -6.47
C GLY A 90 -13.39 -8.13 -5.86
N CYS A 91 -13.66 -8.34 -4.57
CA CYS A 91 -14.91 -7.91 -3.93
C CYS A 91 -14.78 -6.70 -2.99
N LEU A 92 -13.58 -6.38 -2.51
CA LEU A 92 -13.38 -5.35 -1.49
C LEU A 92 -13.74 -3.94 -2.02
N PRO A 93 -14.42 -3.10 -1.21
CA PRO A 93 -14.64 -1.70 -1.55
C PRO A 93 -13.31 -0.96 -1.76
N CYS A 94 -13.25 -0.06 -2.74
CA CYS A 94 -12.00 0.65 -3.05
C CYS A 94 -11.46 1.50 -1.89
N SER A 95 -12.30 1.90 -0.93
CA SER A 95 -11.88 2.58 0.30
C SER A 95 -11.05 1.68 1.23
N ARG A 96 -11.27 0.37 1.20
CA ARG A 96 -10.57 -0.62 2.03
C ARG A 96 -9.33 -1.21 1.35
N VAL A 97 -9.16 -1.02 0.05
CA VAL A 97 -7.97 -1.51 -0.67
C VAL A 97 -6.69 -0.81 -0.21
N GLY A 98 -6.75 0.49 0.10
CA GLY A 98 -5.59 1.23 0.63
C GLY A 98 -5.06 0.60 1.93
N PRO A 99 -5.90 0.51 2.99
CA PRO A 99 -5.55 -0.18 4.23
C PRO A 99 -5.10 -1.64 4.04
N LEU A 100 -5.76 -2.39 3.15
CA LEU A 100 -5.36 -3.77 2.84
C LEU A 100 -3.93 -3.87 2.32
N LEU A 101 -3.53 -2.91 1.48
CA LEU A 101 -2.24 -2.89 0.82
C LEU A 101 -1.15 -2.25 1.67
N TYR A 102 -1.48 -1.24 2.47
CA TYR A 102 -0.53 -0.57 3.34
C TYR A 102 -1.20 -0.35 4.69
N PRO A 103 -1.16 -1.38 5.57
CA PRO A 103 -1.78 -1.31 6.89
C PRO A 103 -1.11 -0.23 7.75
N ARG A 104 -1.80 0.20 8.81
CA ARG A 104 -1.23 1.15 9.76
C ARG A 104 -0.55 0.40 10.89
N LEU A 105 0.65 0.84 11.27
CA LEU A 105 1.34 0.35 12.45
C LEU A 105 1.24 1.38 13.56
N LEU A 106 0.55 1.04 14.65
CA LEU A 106 0.24 1.96 15.75
C LEU A 106 1.06 1.58 16.99
N PRO A 107 1.85 2.50 17.57
CA PRO A 107 2.66 2.22 18.76
C PRO A 107 1.81 2.28 20.03
N LEU A 108 1.27 1.13 20.47
CA LEU A 108 0.30 1.06 21.57
C LEU A 108 0.82 1.67 22.87
N THR A 109 2.10 1.47 23.20
CA THR A 109 2.69 2.03 24.42
C THR A 109 2.57 3.56 24.45
N ARG A 110 2.82 4.22 23.31
CA ARG A 110 2.67 5.66 23.17
C ARG A 110 1.21 6.08 23.19
N LEU A 111 0.35 5.33 22.49
CA LEU A 111 -1.08 5.64 22.45
C LEU A 111 -1.72 5.57 23.83
N LEU A 112 -1.35 4.57 24.64
CA LEU A 112 -1.87 4.37 25.99
C LEU A 112 -1.36 5.44 26.96
N ALA A 113 -0.10 5.88 26.82
CA ALA A 113 0.44 6.99 27.61
C ALA A 113 -0.32 8.29 27.32
N GLU A 114 -0.53 8.62 26.04
CA GLU A 114 -1.27 9.80 25.61
C GLU A 114 -2.75 9.75 26.02
N ALA A 115 -3.38 8.56 25.97
CA ALA A 115 -4.78 8.36 26.36
C ALA A 115 -5.03 8.44 27.88
N GLY A 116 -4.01 8.18 28.70
CA GLY A 116 -4.09 8.31 30.15
C GLY A 116 -4.01 9.75 30.66
N GLU A 117 -3.43 10.66 29.87
CA GLU A 117 -3.15 12.04 30.28
C GLU A 117 -4.21 13.05 29.80
N HIS A 118 -4.91 12.78 28.71
CA HIS A 118 -5.99 13.62 28.18
C HIS A 118 -7.11 12.73 27.63
N ASN A 119 -8.38 13.06 27.90
CA ASN A 119 -9.54 12.39 27.29
C ASN A 119 -9.29 12.16 25.79
N ALA A 120 -9.07 10.88 25.45
CA ALA A 120 -8.26 10.41 24.34
C ALA A 120 -8.85 10.71 22.95
N THR A 121 -8.72 11.96 22.53
CA THR A 121 -8.88 12.37 21.15
C THR A 121 -7.75 13.33 20.87
N ALA A 122 -7.00 13.09 19.78
CA ALA A 122 -6.15 14.12 19.22
C ALA A 122 -6.95 15.44 19.11
N PRO A 123 -6.32 16.62 19.22
CA PRO A 123 -6.99 17.94 19.22
C PRO A 123 -8.02 18.15 18.09
N ASP A 124 -7.92 17.35 17.05
CA ASP A 124 -8.63 17.33 15.78
C ASP A 124 -9.57 16.11 15.60
N GLY A 125 -9.74 15.28 16.63
CA GLY A 125 -10.67 14.13 16.64
C GLY A 125 -10.24 12.95 15.77
N ASN A 126 -9.05 13.02 15.14
CA ASN A 126 -8.58 12.04 14.17
C ASN A 126 -7.44 11.16 14.73
N THR A 127 -7.69 9.85 14.65
CA THR A 127 -6.75 8.73 14.50
C THR A 127 -5.26 9.00 14.73
N PHE A 128 -4.70 8.38 15.78
CA PHE A 128 -3.26 8.32 16.07
C PHE A 128 -2.38 8.10 14.84
N GLU A 129 -1.31 8.89 14.69
CA GLU A 129 -0.41 8.79 13.54
C GLU A 129 0.30 7.42 13.52
N GLY A 130 0.22 6.73 12.37
CA GLY A 130 0.83 5.42 12.20
C GLY A 130 2.31 5.55 11.86
N LEU A 131 3.12 4.63 12.37
CA LEU A 131 4.51 4.47 12.01
C LEU A 131 4.63 3.95 10.57
N THR A 132 5.76 4.29 9.94
CA THR A 132 6.14 3.70 8.65
C THR A 132 6.32 2.19 8.81
N LEU A 133 5.91 1.42 7.78
CA LEU A 133 6.02 -0.03 7.78
C LEU A 133 7.46 -0.48 7.47
N SER A 134 8.37 -0.19 8.39
CA SER A 134 9.77 -0.56 8.31
C SER A 134 10.22 -1.18 9.63
N SER A 135 11.17 -2.11 9.57
CA SER A 135 11.75 -2.71 10.77
C SER A 135 12.50 -1.69 11.62
N GLU A 136 12.99 -0.61 11.00
CA GLU A 136 13.68 0.48 11.71
C GLU A 136 12.73 1.28 12.62
N SER A 137 11.44 1.25 12.33
CA SER A 137 10.39 1.92 13.10
C SER A 137 9.98 1.13 14.35
N LEU A 138 10.49 -0.10 14.52
CA LEU A 138 10.17 -0.97 15.64
C LEU A 138 11.23 -0.83 16.73
N GLU A 139 10.82 -0.34 17.90
CA GLU A 139 11.63 -0.28 19.10
C GLU A 139 11.67 -1.64 19.82
N SER A 140 12.84 -2.01 20.35
CA SER A 140 12.99 -3.23 21.14
C SER A 140 12.20 -3.14 22.44
N GLY A 141 11.31 -4.10 22.68
CA GLY A 141 10.40 -4.09 23.84
C GLY A 141 9.14 -3.24 23.65
N GLY A 142 8.95 -2.60 22.48
CA GLY A 142 7.72 -1.89 22.14
C GLY A 142 6.55 -2.82 21.82
N VAL A 143 5.33 -2.37 22.09
CA VAL A 143 4.09 -3.06 21.69
C VAL A 143 3.43 -2.27 20.57
N PHE A 144 3.14 -2.93 19.46
CA PHE A 144 2.59 -2.31 18.26
C PHE A 144 1.33 -3.05 17.78
N LEU A 145 0.34 -2.31 17.28
CA LEU A 145 -0.86 -2.83 16.66
C LEU A 145 -0.78 -2.62 15.15
N LEU A 146 -0.93 -3.71 14.39
CA LEU A 146 -1.05 -3.65 12.95
C LEU A 146 -2.54 -3.67 12.57
N GLU A 147 -3.04 -2.56 12.02
CA GLU A 147 -4.43 -2.39 11.61
C GLU A 147 -4.58 -2.62 10.10
N ASN A 148 -5.42 -3.59 9.71
CA ASN A 148 -5.68 -4.04 8.33
C ASN A 148 -7.20 -4.13 8.05
#